data_AF-A0A523SZ80-F1
#
_entry.id   AF-A0A523SZ80-F1
#
_cell.length_a   1.000
_cell.length_b   1.000
_cell.length_c   1.000
_cell.angle_alpha   90.00
_cell.angle_beta   90.00
_cell.angle_gamma   90.00
#
_symmetry.space_group_name_H-M   'P 1'
#
loop_
_entity.id
_entity.type
_entity.pdbx_description
1 polymer ?
#
loop_
_entity_poly.entity_id
_entity_poly.type
_entity_poly.pdbx_seq_one_letter_code
_entity_poly.pdbx_strand_id
1 'polypeptide(L)'
;MSQPWDMMLQIAYLAIFLFIAMVIRRAIPRFSRFRIPDAILAGVLALIAGPGILGLIPFETTRLTTLVYHLLAVGFIALSLKRDTRKGRGRTALSAGLFNVVSYCIQGAVGLGITLVLINTLYPDLFPAFGLLLPFGFAQGPMAGEMAVEWANKISPA
;
A
#
# COMPACT_ATOMS: atom_id res chain seq x y z
N MET A 1 -5.65 -25.16 12.28
CA MET A 1 -5.22 -25.66 10.96
C MET A 1 -5.80 -24.71 9.93
N SER A 2 -4.96 -23.97 9.21
CA SER A 2 -5.41 -23.06 8.15
C SER A 2 -5.90 -23.89 6.97
N GLN A 3 -7.12 -23.64 6.53
CA GLN A 3 -7.71 -24.43 5.49
C GLN A 3 -7.38 -23.80 4.12
N PRO A 4 -7.22 -24.60 3.05
CA PRO A 4 -6.86 -24.06 1.73
C PRO A 4 -7.87 -23.02 1.21
N TRP A 5 -9.17 -23.20 1.53
CA TRP A 5 -10.25 -22.32 1.09
C TRP A 5 -10.27 -20.95 1.76
N ASP A 6 -9.61 -20.78 2.92
CA ASP A 6 -9.52 -19.48 3.57
C ASP A 6 -8.83 -18.45 2.66
N MET A 7 -7.97 -18.90 1.72
CA MET A 7 -7.29 -18.00 0.78
C MET A 7 -8.27 -17.51 -0.29
N MET A 8 -9.13 -18.43 -0.74
CA MET A 8 -10.21 -18.12 -1.66
C MET A 8 -11.23 -17.18 -1.01
N LEU A 9 -11.53 -17.35 0.28
CA LEU A 9 -12.40 -16.43 1.02
C LEU A 9 -11.82 -15.02 1.08
N GLN A 10 -10.52 -14.86 1.37
CA GLN A 10 -9.90 -13.53 1.35
C GLN A 10 -9.97 -12.87 -0.03
N ILE A 11 -9.68 -13.63 -1.10
CA ILE A 11 -9.82 -13.13 -2.48
C ILE A 11 -11.28 -12.73 -2.78
N ALA A 12 -12.25 -13.53 -2.33
CA ALA A 12 -13.67 -13.24 -2.52
C ALA A 12 -14.09 -11.94 -1.80
N TYR A 13 -13.65 -11.73 -0.55
CA TYR A 13 -13.89 -10.49 0.18
C TYR A 13 -13.29 -9.29 -0.57
N LEU A 14 -12.04 -9.38 -1.01
CA LEU A 14 -11.39 -8.30 -1.77
C LEU A 14 -12.15 -8.00 -3.08
N ALA A 15 -12.62 -9.03 -3.78
CA ALA A 15 -13.43 -8.86 -4.99
C ALA A 15 -14.77 -8.16 -4.72
N ILE A 16 -15.45 -8.50 -3.62
CA ILE A 16 -16.69 -7.84 -3.19
C ILE A 16 -16.42 -6.36 -2.88
N PHE A 17 -15.36 -6.02 -2.14
CA PHE A 17 -15.03 -4.62 -1.86
C PHE A 17 -14.66 -3.84 -3.11
N LEU A 18 -13.93 -4.43 -4.05
CA LEU A 18 -13.64 -3.81 -5.35
C LEU A 18 -14.92 -3.53 -6.13
N PHE A 19 -15.86 -4.48 -6.12
CA PHE A 19 -17.16 -4.30 -6.75
C PHE A 19 -17.96 -3.18 -6.09
N ILE A 20 -18.05 -3.15 -4.75
CA ILE A 20 -18.71 -2.10 -3.99
C ILE A 20 -18.07 -0.73 -4.29
N ALA A 21 -16.74 -0.64 -4.29
CA ALA A 21 -16.02 0.59 -4.60
C ALA A 21 -16.36 1.10 -6.02
N MET A 22 -16.42 0.19 -7.00
CA MET A 22 -16.82 0.52 -8.37
C MET A 22 -18.26 1.03 -8.46
N VAL A 23 -19.20 0.40 -7.72
CA VAL A 23 -20.60 0.83 -7.65
C VAL A 23 -20.71 2.22 -7.01
N ILE A 24 -20.02 2.44 -5.87
CA ILE A 24 -20.01 3.75 -5.18
C ILE A 24 -19.47 4.83 -6.10
N ARG A 25 -18.35 4.58 -6.79
CA ARG A 25 -17.74 5.58 -7.67
C ARG A 25 -18.63 5.89 -8.87
N ARG A 26 -19.41 4.92 -9.36
CA ARG A 26 -20.41 5.13 -10.42
C ARG A 26 -21.65 5.88 -9.91
N ALA A 27 -22.08 5.60 -8.69
CA ALA A 27 -23.29 6.20 -8.10
C ALA A 27 -23.06 7.63 -7.59
N ILE A 28 -21.86 7.96 -7.13
CA ILE A 28 -21.52 9.28 -6.57
C ILE A 28 -20.55 10.02 -7.52
N PRO A 29 -21.04 10.88 -8.43
CA PRO A 29 -20.21 11.59 -9.41
C PRO A 29 -19.23 12.60 -8.78
N ARG A 30 -19.32 12.87 -7.47
CA ARG A 30 -18.28 13.61 -6.74
C ARG A 30 -17.00 12.81 -6.58
N PHE A 31 -17.07 11.48 -6.44
CA PHE A 31 -15.89 10.62 -6.34
C PHE A 31 -15.16 10.46 -7.66
N SER A 32 -15.85 10.57 -8.82
CA SER A 32 -15.18 10.59 -10.12
C SER A 32 -14.39 11.89 -10.38
N ARG A 33 -14.63 12.96 -9.60
CA ARG A 33 -13.88 14.22 -9.70
C ARG A 33 -12.53 14.14 -8.98
N PHE A 34 -12.43 13.33 -7.94
CA PHE A 34 -11.17 12.94 -7.34
C PHE A 34 -10.61 11.77 -8.15
N ARG A 35 -9.36 11.84 -8.63
CA ARG A 35 -8.73 10.75 -9.40
C ARG A 35 -8.34 9.57 -8.50
N ILE A 36 -9.22 9.14 -7.60
CA ILE A 36 -9.01 8.04 -6.67
C ILE A 36 -9.31 6.72 -7.40
N PRO A 37 -8.34 5.80 -7.50
CA PRO A 37 -8.55 4.47 -8.04
C PRO A 37 -9.55 3.65 -7.20
N ASP A 38 -10.31 2.76 -7.85
CA ASP A 38 -11.29 1.90 -7.17
C ASP A 38 -10.61 0.98 -6.13
N ALA A 39 -9.37 0.57 -6.39
CA ALA A 39 -8.57 -0.24 -5.46
C ALA A 39 -8.30 0.48 -4.13
N ILE A 40 -8.07 1.79 -4.14
CA ILE A 40 -7.85 2.58 -2.91
C ILE A 40 -9.14 2.64 -2.10
N LEU A 41 -10.26 2.95 -2.77
CA LEU A 41 -11.57 3.01 -2.12
C LEU A 41 -11.96 1.65 -1.53
N ALA A 42 -11.73 0.56 -2.27
CA ALA A 42 -11.96 -0.80 -1.79
C ALA A 42 -11.09 -1.13 -0.56
N GLY A 43 -9.82 -0.77 -0.56
CA GLY A 43 -8.92 -0.96 0.57
C GLY A 43 -9.39 -0.22 1.83
N VAL A 44 -9.87 1.02 1.70
CA VAL A 44 -10.43 1.80 2.82
C VAL A 44 -11.69 1.13 3.36
N LEU A 45 -12.60 0.69 2.49
CA LEU A 45 -13.82 -0.02 2.91
C LEU A 45 -13.50 -1.34 3.60
N ALA A 46 -12.52 -2.10 3.08
CA ALA A 46 -12.07 -3.35 3.67
C ALA A 46 -11.41 -3.13 5.04
N LEU A 47 -10.64 -2.04 5.20
CA LEU A 47 -10.04 -1.66 6.49
C LEU A 47 -11.12 -1.35 7.54
N ILE A 48 -12.16 -0.61 7.16
CA ILE A 48 -13.31 -0.32 8.03
C ILE A 48 -14.07 -1.60 8.41
N ALA A 49 -14.27 -2.50 7.46
CA ALA A 49 -14.94 -3.78 7.72
C ALA A 49 -14.06 -4.80 8.48
N GLY A 50 -12.75 -4.57 8.53
CA GLY A 50 -11.79 -5.48 9.10
C GLY A 50 -11.75 -5.50 10.63
N PRO A 51 -10.91 -6.37 11.22
CA PRO A 51 -10.83 -6.61 12.66
C PRO A 51 -10.53 -5.37 13.50
N GLY A 52 -9.82 -4.39 12.93
CA GLY A 52 -9.41 -3.19 13.66
C GLY A 52 -10.52 -2.15 13.90
N ILE A 53 -11.64 -2.23 13.18
CA ILE A 53 -12.74 -1.25 13.30
C ILE A 53 -14.07 -1.95 13.57
N LEU A 54 -14.69 -2.57 12.55
CA LEU A 54 -16.02 -3.18 12.71
C LEU A 54 -15.98 -4.68 13.03
N GLY A 55 -14.89 -5.37 12.73
CA GLY A 55 -14.75 -6.81 12.98
C GLY A 55 -15.69 -7.70 12.18
N LEU A 56 -16.27 -7.20 11.08
CA LEU A 56 -17.23 -7.93 10.25
C LEU A 56 -16.57 -9.04 9.45
N ILE A 57 -15.32 -8.83 9.04
CA ILE A 57 -14.58 -9.76 8.18
C ILE A 57 -13.27 -10.14 8.87
N PRO A 58 -13.01 -11.46 9.04
CA PRO A 58 -11.81 -11.95 9.69
C PRO A 58 -10.62 -11.91 8.71
N PHE A 59 -10.19 -10.69 8.35
CA PHE A 59 -8.97 -10.52 7.58
C PHE A 59 -7.77 -10.97 8.41
N GLU A 60 -6.91 -11.78 7.78
CA GLU A 60 -5.69 -12.30 8.38
C GLU A 60 -4.50 -11.70 7.62
N THR A 61 -3.64 -10.99 8.36
CA THR A 61 -2.58 -10.14 7.80
C THR A 61 -1.54 -10.95 7.03
N THR A 62 -1.11 -12.11 7.51
CA THR A 62 -0.10 -12.93 6.84
C THR A 62 -0.56 -13.38 5.45
N ARG A 63 -1.84 -13.75 5.31
CA ARG A 63 -2.46 -14.12 4.03
C ARG A 63 -2.62 -12.95 3.09
N LEU A 64 -3.07 -11.79 3.58
CA LEU A 64 -3.15 -10.57 2.78
C LEU A 64 -1.75 -10.18 2.26
N THR A 65 -0.75 -10.18 3.13
CA THR A 65 0.65 -9.93 2.76
C THR A 65 1.14 -10.93 1.71
N THR A 66 0.87 -12.23 1.90
CA THR A 66 1.19 -13.28 0.92
C THR A 66 0.54 -13.02 -0.44
N LEU A 67 -0.74 -12.63 -0.46
CA LEU A 67 -1.46 -12.28 -1.69
C LEU A 67 -0.79 -11.10 -2.40
N VAL A 68 -0.48 -10.03 -1.67
CA VAL A 68 0.16 -8.85 -2.24
C VAL A 68 1.51 -9.22 -2.85
N TYR A 69 2.35 -9.99 -2.16
CA TYR A 69 3.65 -10.41 -2.70
C TYR A 69 3.52 -11.19 -4.03
N HIS A 70 2.61 -12.16 -4.10
CA HIS A 70 2.44 -12.98 -5.30
C HIS A 70 1.80 -12.19 -6.45
N LEU A 71 0.76 -11.40 -6.17
CA LEU A 71 0.09 -10.57 -7.18
C LEU A 71 1.02 -9.50 -7.73
N LEU A 72 1.87 -8.91 -6.88
CA LEU A 72 2.89 -7.95 -7.30
C LEU A 72 3.93 -8.61 -8.21
N ALA A 73 4.41 -9.81 -7.86
CA ALA A 73 5.33 -10.57 -8.69
C ALA A 73 4.73 -10.86 -10.08
N VAL A 74 3.48 -11.32 -10.12
CA VAL A 74 2.74 -11.53 -11.39
C VAL A 74 2.62 -10.22 -12.17
N GLY A 75 2.34 -9.09 -11.50
CA GLY A 75 2.28 -7.77 -12.12
C GLY A 75 3.59 -7.36 -12.79
N PHE A 76 4.74 -7.58 -12.13
CA PHE A 76 6.05 -7.29 -12.70
C PHE A 76 6.41 -8.22 -13.87
N ILE A 77 6.07 -9.50 -13.78
CA ILE A 77 6.25 -10.47 -14.88
C ILE A 77 5.44 -10.02 -16.10
N ALA A 78 4.15 -9.71 -15.91
CA ALA A 78 3.28 -9.23 -16.97
C ALA A 78 3.78 -7.91 -17.59
N LEU A 79 4.24 -6.97 -16.77
CA LEU A 79 4.81 -5.69 -17.24
C LEU A 79 6.08 -5.90 -18.08
N SER A 80 6.90 -6.89 -17.71
CA SER A 80 8.13 -7.22 -18.43
C SER A 80 7.87 -7.91 -19.76
N LEU A 81 6.84 -8.76 -19.83
CA LEU A 81 6.40 -9.45 -21.05
C LEU A 81 5.67 -8.55 -22.05
N LYS A 82 5.09 -7.43 -21.58
CA LYS A 82 4.35 -6.48 -22.42
C LYS A 82 5.28 -5.88 -23.49
N ARG A 83 5.15 -6.38 -24.73
CA ARG A 83 5.81 -5.79 -25.91
C ARG A 83 5.30 -4.38 -26.15
N ASP A 84 6.21 -3.46 -26.42
CA ASP A 84 5.92 -2.05 -26.63
C ASP A 84 6.45 -1.62 -28.00
N THR A 85 5.60 -1.01 -28.82
CA THR A 85 5.89 -0.69 -30.24
C THR A 85 6.46 0.72 -30.44
N ARG A 86 6.65 1.50 -29.37
CA ARG A 86 7.07 2.92 -29.44
C ARG A 86 8.60 3.09 -29.44
N LYS A 87 9.12 3.83 -30.43
CA LYS A 87 10.53 4.28 -30.47
C LYS A 87 10.83 5.23 -29.28
N GLY A 88 12.01 5.09 -28.65
CA GLY A 88 12.47 5.99 -27.58
C GLY A 88 12.31 5.49 -26.13
N ARG A 89 11.78 4.27 -25.92
CA ARG A 89 11.50 3.69 -24.60
C ARG A 89 12.68 3.71 -23.62
N GLY A 90 13.90 3.40 -24.06
CA GLY A 90 15.06 3.36 -23.17
C GLY A 90 15.30 4.69 -22.45
N ARG A 91 15.19 5.81 -23.18
CA ARG A 91 15.36 7.15 -22.62
C ARG A 91 14.19 7.54 -21.73
N THR A 92 12.95 7.22 -22.12
CA THR A 92 11.76 7.48 -21.29
C THR A 92 11.77 6.66 -20.00
N ALA A 93 12.11 5.37 -20.07
CA ALA A 93 12.20 4.48 -18.92
C ALA A 93 13.32 4.92 -17.97
N LEU A 94 14.49 5.29 -18.49
CA LEU A 94 15.59 5.82 -17.69
C LEU A 94 15.19 7.14 -17.00
N SER A 95 14.56 8.07 -17.73
CA SER A 95 14.10 9.33 -17.14
C SER A 95 13.04 9.13 -16.06
N ALA A 96 12.11 8.20 -16.25
CA ALA A 96 11.09 7.86 -15.25
C ALA A 96 11.70 7.16 -14.03
N GLY A 97 12.65 6.24 -14.25
CA GLY A 97 13.39 5.58 -13.17
C GLY A 97 14.19 6.57 -12.33
N LEU A 98 14.94 7.46 -12.97
CA LEU A 98 15.70 8.51 -12.29
C LEU A 98 14.78 9.46 -11.53
N PHE A 99 13.66 9.87 -12.13
CA PHE A 99 12.66 10.71 -11.49
C PHE A 99 12.08 10.05 -10.23
N ASN A 100 11.75 8.76 -10.29
CA ASN A 100 11.27 8.01 -9.12
C ASN A 100 12.33 7.94 -8.01
N VAL A 101 13.57 7.60 -8.36
CA VAL A 101 14.67 7.53 -7.38
C VAL A 101 14.88 8.88 -6.70
N VAL A 102 15.00 9.96 -7.46
CA VAL A 102 15.17 11.32 -6.90
C VAL A 102 13.97 11.70 -6.04
N SER A 103 12.75 11.41 -6.48
CA SER A 103 11.54 11.69 -5.72
C SER A 103 11.52 10.94 -4.38
N TYR A 104 11.91 9.67 -4.35
CA TYR A 104 11.99 8.89 -3.12
C TYR A 104 13.11 9.35 -2.19
N CYS A 105 14.26 9.75 -2.73
CA CYS A 105 15.34 10.35 -1.93
C CYS A 105 14.89 11.65 -1.27
N ILE A 106 14.19 12.53 -2.01
CA ILE A 106 13.65 13.78 -1.45
C ILE A 106 12.61 13.48 -0.38
N GLN A 107 11.66 12.58 -0.64
CA GLN A 107 10.65 12.19 0.35
C GLN A 107 11.30 11.59 1.61
N GLY A 108 12.31 10.74 1.46
CA GLY A 108 13.05 10.17 2.58
C GLY A 108 13.81 11.22 3.38
N ALA A 109 14.53 12.14 2.72
CA ALA A 109 15.27 13.20 3.38
C ALA A 109 14.35 14.15 4.16
N VAL A 110 13.26 14.60 3.51
CA VAL A 110 12.26 15.48 4.15
C VAL A 110 11.56 14.75 5.30
N GLY A 111 11.14 13.50 5.08
CA GLY A 111 10.47 12.70 6.09
C GLY A 111 11.35 12.44 7.33
N LEU A 112 12.63 12.12 7.12
CA LEU A 112 13.60 11.99 8.22
C LEU A 112 13.81 13.31 8.94
N GLY A 113 13.94 14.43 8.21
CA GLY A 113 14.05 15.76 8.82
C GLY A 113 12.86 16.08 9.74
N ILE A 114 11.63 15.82 9.27
CA ILE A 114 10.41 15.97 10.08
C ILE A 114 10.44 15.04 11.29
N THR A 115 10.86 13.79 11.11
CA THR A 115 10.93 12.79 12.20
C THR A 115 11.88 13.24 13.30
N LEU A 116 13.06 13.76 12.95
CA LEU A 116 14.02 14.28 13.93
C LEU A 116 13.46 15.49 14.70
N VAL A 117 12.76 16.40 14.02
CA VAL A 117 12.10 17.53 14.68
C VAL A 117 11.04 17.04 15.66
N LEU A 118 10.22 16.05 15.26
CA LEU A 118 9.19 15.48 16.12
C LEU A 118 9.79 14.78 17.35
N ILE A 119 10.85 13.98 17.16
CA ILE A 119 11.57 13.32 18.26
C ILE A 119 12.10 14.35 19.25
N ASN A 120 12.68 15.46 18.77
CA ASN A 120 13.26 16.47 19.64
C ASN A 120 12.24 17.44 20.28
N THR A 121 10.94 17.34 19.95
CA THR A 121 9.95 18.32 20.41
C THR A 121 8.70 17.71 21.04
N LEU A 122 8.00 16.85 20.30
CA LEU A 122 6.64 16.41 20.64
C LEU A 122 6.55 14.91 20.96
N TYR A 123 7.38 14.08 20.32
CA TYR A 123 7.31 12.63 20.41
C TYR A 123 8.71 12.00 20.55
N PRO A 124 9.35 12.10 21.73
CA PRO A 124 10.71 11.56 21.96
C PRO A 124 10.85 10.06 21.67
N ASP A 125 9.78 9.29 21.86
CA ASP A 125 9.75 7.84 21.64
C ASP A 125 9.34 7.45 20.21
N LEU A 126 9.27 8.41 19.28
CA LEU A 126 8.92 8.13 17.89
C LEU A 126 9.99 7.27 17.23
N PHE A 127 9.55 6.26 16.48
CA PHE A 127 10.45 5.35 15.76
C PHE A 127 11.24 6.12 14.69
N PRO A 128 12.59 5.99 14.66
CA PRO A 128 13.44 6.80 13.77
C PRO A 128 13.14 6.69 12.27
N ALA A 129 12.63 5.54 11.80
CA ALA A 129 12.31 5.36 10.38
C ALA A 129 10.86 5.74 10.03
N PHE A 130 10.11 6.37 10.94
CA PHE A 130 8.76 6.90 10.69
C PHE A 130 8.72 7.78 9.43
N GLY A 131 9.72 8.63 9.25
CA GLY A 131 9.85 9.52 8.08
C GLY A 131 10.00 8.79 6.75
N LEU A 132 10.38 7.51 6.76
CA LEU A 132 10.53 6.69 5.56
C LEU A 132 9.24 5.96 5.18
N LEU A 133 8.18 6.02 6.02
CA LEU A 133 6.89 5.40 5.68
C LEU A 133 6.29 5.94 4.38
N LEU A 134 6.47 7.23 4.10
CA LEU A 134 5.97 7.87 2.88
C LEU A 134 6.61 7.30 1.60
N PRO A 135 7.95 7.32 1.42
CA PRO A 135 8.57 6.74 0.22
C PRO A 135 8.34 5.23 0.12
N PHE A 136 8.33 4.48 1.23
CA PHE A 136 8.04 3.04 1.19
C PHE A 136 6.58 2.73 0.86
N GLY A 137 5.63 3.54 1.32
CA GLY A 137 4.22 3.39 0.99
C GLY A 137 3.94 3.57 -0.52
N PHE A 138 4.69 4.45 -1.18
CA PHE A 138 4.58 4.65 -2.64
C PHE A 138 5.39 3.64 -3.46
N ALA A 139 6.60 3.30 -3.01
CA ALA A 139 7.53 2.51 -3.81
C ALA A 139 7.44 1.01 -3.55
N GLN A 140 7.11 0.61 -2.32
CA GLN A 140 7.40 -0.71 -1.77
C GLN A 140 6.26 -1.19 -0.86
N GLY A 141 5.03 -1.18 -1.38
CA GLY A 141 3.77 -1.40 -0.63
C GLY A 141 3.85 -2.32 0.59
N PRO A 142 4.31 -3.58 0.49
CA PRO A 142 4.43 -4.49 1.64
C PRO A 142 5.38 -4.01 2.75
N MET A 143 6.50 -3.38 2.39
CA MET A 143 7.55 -2.98 3.36
C MET A 143 7.06 -1.86 4.28
N ALA A 144 6.16 -0.99 3.82
CA ALA A 144 5.53 0.01 4.68
C ALA A 144 4.67 -0.64 5.78
N GLY A 145 4.03 -1.78 5.49
CA GLY A 145 3.27 -2.55 6.47
C GLY A 145 4.16 -3.18 7.54
N GLU A 146 5.32 -3.72 7.15
CA GLU A 146 6.28 -4.29 8.10
C GLU A 146 6.82 -3.25 9.08
N MET A 147 7.14 -2.05 8.60
CA MET A 147 7.57 -0.93 9.46
C MET A 147 6.48 -0.49 10.44
N ALA A 148 5.21 -0.52 10.01
CA ALA A 148 4.09 -0.21 10.90
C ALA A 148 3.94 -1.27 12.01
N VAL A 149 4.18 -2.55 11.69
CA VAL A 149 4.19 -3.64 12.68
C VAL A 149 5.36 -3.47 13.66
N GLU A 150 6.55 -3.11 13.18
CA GLU A 150 7.71 -2.84 14.03
C GLU A 150 7.43 -1.70 15.03
N TRP A 151 6.78 -0.64 14.56
CA TRP A 151 6.36 0.48 15.40
C TRP A 151 5.27 0.08 16.42
N ALA A 152 4.26 -0.68 15.99
CA ALA A 152 3.21 -1.18 16.88
C ALA A 152 3.79 -2.03 18.03
N ASN A 153 4.76 -2.89 17.72
CA ASN A 153 5.45 -3.71 18.72
C ASN A 153 6.25 -2.87 19.75
N LYS A 154 6.73 -1.68 19.37
CA LYS A 154 7.42 -0.77 20.31
C LYS A 154 6.47 -0.04 21.25
N ILE A 155 5.28 0.35 20.79
CA ILE A 155 4.32 1.12 21.60
C ILE A 155 3.48 0.22 22.51
N SER A 156 3.17 -0.99 22.06
CA SER A 156 2.40 -1.98 22.82
C SER A 156 3.07 -3.34 22.68
N PRO A 157 4.15 -3.60 23.44
CA PRO A 157 4.73 -4.94 23.48
C PRO A 157 3.66 -5.90 24.02
N ALA A 158 3.27 -6.87 23.20
CA ALA A 158 2.45 -8.00 23.61
C ALA A 158 3.26 -8.98 24.45
#